data_AF-A0A7X7AM11-F1
#
_entry.id   AF-A0A7X7AM11-F1
#
_cell.length_a   1.000
_cell.length_b   1.000
_cell.length_c   1.000
_cell.angle_alpha   90.00
_cell.angle_beta   90.00
_cell.angle_gamma   90.00
#
_symmetry.space_group_name_H-M   'P 1'
#
loop_
_entity.id
_entity.type
_entity.pdbx_description
1 polymer ?
#
loop_
_entity_poly.entity_id
_entity_poly.type
_entity_poly.pdbx_seq_one_letter_code
_entity_poly.pdbx_strand_id
1 'polypeptide(L)'
;MVEVTIDGIKTEAPEGSMVIQAAHKLGVYIPHFCYHKKLSVAANCRMCLVDVEKAPKAMPACATPVTNGMVVHTRSEKAIAAQNSVMEFLLINHPLDCPVCDQGGECQLQDLAVGYGKSASRYQETKRVVPAKNMGPLISTDGMQRCIHCTRCVRFGEEIGGIMEIGMVNRGEFAEITTFIGKSVESELSGNVIDLCPVGALLSKPYV
;
A
#
# COMPACT_ATOMS: atom_id res chain seq x y z
N MET A 1 12.35 -18.56 19.09
CA MET A 1 12.06 -18.75 17.65
C MET A 1 10.77 -19.54 17.54
N VAL A 2 9.93 -19.24 16.57
CA VAL A 2 8.69 -20.00 16.28
C VAL A 2 8.81 -20.64 14.90
N GLU A 3 8.39 -21.89 14.76
CA GLU A 3 8.34 -22.59 13.48
C GLU A 3 7.04 -22.23 12.74
N VAL A 4 7.15 -21.82 11.48
CA VAL A 4 6.03 -21.51 10.59
C VAL A 4 6.27 -22.16 9.22
N THR A 5 5.20 -22.63 8.59
CA THR A 5 5.24 -23.17 7.22
C THR A 5 4.55 -22.19 6.28
N ILE A 6 5.23 -21.73 5.23
CA ILE A 6 4.67 -20.82 4.21
C ILE A 6 4.78 -21.51 2.85
N ASP A 7 3.66 -21.75 2.19
CA ASP A 7 3.58 -22.46 0.90
C ASP A 7 4.33 -23.81 0.90
N GLY A 8 4.22 -24.54 2.01
CA GLY A 8 4.90 -25.83 2.21
C GLY A 8 6.38 -25.73 2.63
N ILE A 9 6.96 -24.53 2.68
CA ILE A 9 8.34 -24.30 3.08
C ILE A 9 8.39 -23.96 4.56
N LYS A 10 9.08 -24.79 5.36
CA LYS A 10 9.31 -24.52 6.78
C LYS A 10 10.35 -23.42 6.98
N THR A 11 10.10 -22.54 7.95
CA THR A 11 11.05 -21.51 8.36
C THR A 11 10.88 -21.17 9.84
N GLU A 12 11.89 -20.52 10.40
CA GLU A 12 11.84 -20.01 11.76
C GLU A 12 11.90 -18.49 11.78
N ALA A 13 11.14 -17.89 12.68
CA ALA A 13 11.19 -16.45 12.90
C ALA A 13 11.23 -16.11 14.40
N PRO A 14 11.82 -14.96 14.77
CA PRO A 14 11.69 -14.43 16.12
C PRO A 14 10.22 -14.30 16.51
N GLU A 15 9.91 -14.57 17.76
CA GLU A 15 8.56 -14.36 18.30
C GLU A 15 8.14 -12.89 18.12
N GLY A 16 6.87 -12.66 17.76
CA GLY A 16 6.37 -11.33 17.42
C GLY A 16 6.67 -10.85 16.00
N SER A 17 7.45 -11.59 15.20
CA SER A 17 7.60 -11.28 13.76
C SER A 17 6.26 -11.42 13.03
N MET A 18 6.06 -10.63 11.99
CA MET A 18 4.86 -10.70 11.15
C MET A 18 5.03 -11.75 10.04
N VAL A 19 3.93 -12.34 9.59
CA VAL A 19 3.92 -13.33 8.49
C VAL A 19 4.64 -12.81 7.24
N ILE A 20 4.46 -11.53 6.88
CA ILE A 20 5.12 -10.93 5.71
C ILE A 20 6.65 -10.93 5.84
N GLN A 21 7.19 -10.76 7.05
CA GLN A 21 8.62 -10.77 7.30
C GLN A 21 9.19 -12.19 7.18
N ALA A 22 8.45 -13.19 7.68
CA ALA A 22 8.82 -14.59 7.52
C ALA A 22 8.77 -15.02 6.04
N ALA A 23 7.76 -14.59 5.28
CA ALA A 23 7.66 -14.85 3.84
C ALA A 23 8.83 -14.24 3.06
N HIS A 24 9.19 -12.98 3.35
CA HIS A 24 10.33 -12.32 2.69
C HIS A 24 11.66 -13.03 2.94
N LYS A 25 11.89 -13.61 4.12
CA LYS A 25 13.10 -14.41 4.40
C LYS A 25 13.20 -15.65 3.51
N LEU A 26 12.07 -16.18 3.06
CA LEU A 26 11.97 -17.33 2.16
C LEU A 26 12.00 -16.93 0.67
N GLY A 27 12.07 -15.63 0.35
CA GLY A 27 11.90 -15.16 -1.02
C GLY A 27 10.45 -15.28 -1.54
N VAL A 28 9.48 -15.56 -0.66
CA VAL A 28 8.06 -15.62 -1.02
C VAL A 28 7.50 -14.20 -1.03
N TYR A 29 7.07 -13.75 -2.21
CA TYR A 29 6.49 -12.42 -2.39
C TYR A 29 5.01 -12.39 -2.02
N ILE A 30 4.65 -11.46 -1.13
CA ILE A 30 3.25 -11.16 -0.77
C ILE A 30 2.91 -9.75 -1.27
N PRO A 31 1.85 -9.56 -2.09
CA PRO A 31 1.53 -8.25 -2.65
C PRO A 31 1.12 -7.26 -1.56
N HIS A 32 1.63 -6.02 -1.59
CA HIS A 32 1.37 -5.04 -0.54
C HIS A 32 1.55 -3.59 -0.99
N PHE A 33 0.70 -2.68 -0.49
CA PHE A 33 0.78 -1.23 -0.78
C PHE A 33 1.12 -0.38 0.43
N CYS A 34 0.54 -0.62 1.61
CA CYS A 34 0.82 0.22 2.78
C CYS A 34 2.06 -0.25 3.55
N TYR A 35 2.35 -1.55 3.53
CA TYR A 35 3.51 -2.09 4.22
C TYR A 35 4.81 -1.53 3.61
N HIS A 36 5.74 -1.15 4.47
CA HIS A 36 7.10 -0.80 4.12
C HIS A 36 7.99 -1.24 5.28
N LYS A 37 9.10 -1.93 5.00
CA LYS A 37 9.93 -2.57 6.04
C LYS A 37 10.55 -1.60 7.06
N LYS A 38 10.63 -0.30 6.72
CA LYS A 38 11.17 0.76 7.59
C LYS A 38 10.11 1.67 8.19
N LEU A 39 8.82 1.38 8.00
CA LEU A 39 7.72 2.16 8.59
C LEU A 39 6.89 1.26 9.50
N SER A 40 6.13 1.87 10.41
CA SER A 40 5.17 1.17 11.25
C SER A 40 4.12 0.40 10.44
N VAL A 41 3.50 -0.62 11.02
CA VAL A 41 2.49 -1.44 10.34
C VAL A 41 1.12 -0.74 10.38
N ALA A 42 0.57 -0.39 9.20
CA ALA A 42 -0.73 0.27 9.09
C ALA A 42 -1.92 -0.68 8.80
N ALA A 43 -1.69 -1.74 8.01
CA ALA A 43 -2.69 -2.74 7.62
C ALA A 43 -4.01 -2.22 6.99
N ASN A 44 -4.02 -1.00 6.42
CA ASN A 44 -5.21 -0.37 5.84
C ASN A 44 -5.49 -0.76 4.38
N CYS A 45 -4.47 -1.05 3.57
CA CYS A 45 -4.68 -1.38 2.14
C CYS A 45 -5.21 -2.80 1.90
N ARG A 46 -5.02 -3.73 2.85
CA ARG A 46 -5.43 -5.14 2.78
C ARG A 46 -4.88 -5.96 1.59
N MET A 47 -3.96 -5.46 0.79
CA MET A 47 -3.44 -6.22 -0.37
C MET A 47 -2.68 -7.49 0.04
N CYS A 48 -2.05 -7.50 1.22
CA CYS A 48 -1.28 -8.62 1.75
C CYS A 48 -2.13 -9.72 2.41
N LEU A 49 -3.40 -9.87 2.04
CA LEU A 49 -4.26 -10.91 2.58
C LEU A 49 -3.77 -12.29 2.14
N VAL A 50 -3.50 -13.16 3.10
CA VAL A 50 -3.07 -14.55 2.91
C VAL A 50 -4.00 -15.49 3.67
N ASP A 51 -3.98 -16.76 3.30
CA ASP A 51 -4.76 -17.78 3.98
C ASP A 51 -3.93 -18.41 5.08
N VAL A 52 -4.40 -18.33 6.31
CA VAL A 52 -3.78 -18.97 7.47
C VAL A 52 -4.69 -20.12 7.87
N GLU A 53 -4.15 -21.33 7.99
CA GLU A 53 -4.97 -22.49 8.36
C GLU A 53 -5.71 -22.26 9.68
N LYS A 54 -6.94 -22.79 9.76
CA LYS A 54 -7.87 -22.62 10.89
C LYS A 54 -8.36 -21.17 11.11
N ALA A 55 -7.90 -20.19 10.34
CA ALA A 55 -8.48 -18.85 10.35
C ALA A 55 -9.75 -18.81 9.47
N PRO A 56 -10.88 -18.27 9.96
CA PRO A 56 -12.14 -18.25 9.21
C PRO A 56 -12.12 -17.31 8.00
N LYS A 57 -11.19 -16.36 7.97
CA LYS A 57 -11.03 -15.36 6.90
C LYS A 57 -9.56 -15.21 6.50
N ALA A 58 -9.31 -14.60 5.36
CA ALA A 58 -7.94 -14.24 4.97
C ALA A 58 -7.39 -13.21 5.97
N MET A 59 -6.12 -13.36 6.33
CA MET A 59 -5.45 -12.59 7.38
C MET A 59 -4.40 -11.66 6.76
N PRO A 60 -4.22 -10.44 7.28
CA PRO A 60 -3.25 -9.50 6.74
C PRO A 60 -1.84 -9.94 7.12
N ALA A 61 -1.04 -10.39 6.15
CA ALA A 61 0.32 -10.86 6.43
C ALA A 61 1.20 -9.81 7.11
N CYS A 62 0.97 -8.53 6.83
CA CYS A 62 1.76 -7.44 7.42
C CYS A 62 1.49 -7.20 8.91
N ALA A 63 0.37 -7.66 9.46
CA ALA A 63 -0.07 -7.39 10.83
C ALA A 63 -0.49 -8.66 11.59
N THR A 64 -0.24 -9.83 11.02
CA THR A 64 -0.50 -11.13 11.67
C THR A 64 0.84 -11.63 12.21
N PRO A 65 1.03 -11.69 13.54
CA PRO A 65 2.23 -12.28 14.13
C PRO A 65 2.30 -13.78 13.82
N VAL A 66 3.50 -14.29 13.57
CA VAL A 66 3.72 -15.73 13.43
C VAL A 66 3.55 -16.43 14.78
N THR A 67 2.98 -17.62 14.76
CA THR A 67 2.84 -18.50 15.94
C THR A 67 3.41 -19.88 15.62
N ASN A 68 3.79 -20.63 16.65
CA ASN A 68 4.41 -21.93 16.45
C ASN A 68 3.43 -22.92 15.79
N GLY A 69 3.89 -23.60 14.73
CA GLY A 69 3.07 -24.51 13.94
C GLY A 69 2.07 -23.82 13.02
N MET A 70 2.18 -22.49 12.82
CA MET A 70 1.35 -21.77 11.86
C MET A 70 1.62 -22.25 10.43
N VAL A 71 0.56 -22.45 9.64
CA VAL A 71 0.64 -22.79 8.21
C VAL A 71 -0.05 -21.70 7.41
N VAL A 72 0.66 -21.13 6.44
CA VAL A 72 0.22 -20.02 5.60
C VAL A 72 0.29 -20.43 4.14
N HIS A 73 -0.80 -20.19 3.41
CA HIS A 73 -0.91 -20.36 1.97
C HIS A 73 -1.08 -18.97 1.33
N THR A 74 -0.10 -18.53 0.55
CA THR A 74 -0.12 -17.19 -0.08
C THR A 74 -0.92 -17.16 -1.38
N ARG A 75 -1.10 -18.33 -2.01
CA ARG A 75 -1.79 -18.52 -3.30
C ARG A 75 -2.95 -19.51 -3.27
N SER A 76 -3.56 -19.76 -2.10
CA SER A 76 -4.80 -20.54 -2.05
C SER A 76 -5.95 -19.79 -2.74
N GLU A 77 -7.02 -20.50 -3.12
CA GLU A 77 -8.21 -19.89 -3.73
C GLU A 77 -8.78 -18.74 -2.87
N LYS A 78 -8.79 -18.94 -1.54
CA LYS A 78 -9.21 -17.93 -0.56
C LYS A 78 -8.28 -16.70 -0.55
N ALA A 79 -6.97 -16.88 -0.62
CA ALA A 79 -6.00 -15.78 -0.68
C ALA A 79 -6.14 -14.99 -1.99
N ILE A 80 -6.20 -15.69 -3.12
CA ILE A 80 -6.34 -15.11 -4.46
C ILE A 80 -7.67 -14.34 -4.59
N ALA A 81 -8.78 -14.89 -4.10
CA ALA A 81 -10.07 -14.22 -4.11
C ALA A 81 -10.06 -12.92 -3.29
N ALA A 82 -9.41 -12.94 -2.13
CA ALA A 82 -9.26 -11.76 -1.28
C ALA A 82 -8.40 -10.67 -1.94
N GLN A 83 -7.26 -11.05 -2.52
CA GLN A 83 -6.35 -10.12 -3.22
C GLN A 83 -7.01 -9.49 -4.44
N ASN A 84 -7.72 -10.30 -5.26
CA ASN A 84 -8.50 -9.80 -6.40
C ASN A 84 -9.58 -8.80 -5.96
N SER A 85 -10.29 -9.09 -4.86
CA SER A 85 -11.33 -8.20 -4.33
C SER A 85 -10.75 -6.87 -3.85
N VAL A 86 -9.61 -6.91 -3.16
CA VAL A 86 -8.91 -5.71 -2.72
C VAL A 86 -8.44 -4.88 -3.93
N MET A 87 -7.86 -5.52 -4.94
CA MET A 87 -7.44 -4.83 -6.15
C MET A 87 -8.63 -4.17 -6.86
N GLU A 88 -9.77 -4.85 -6.94
CA GLU A 88 -11.01 -4.28 -7.48
C GLU A 88 -11.40 -3.01 -6.71
N PHE A 89 -11.41 -3.03 -5.37
CA PHE A 89 -11.70 -1.83 -4.56
C PHE A 89 -10.71 -0.69 -4.75
N LEU A 90 -9.42 -0.98 -4.91
CA LEU A 90 -8.41 0.04 -5.15
C LEU A 90 -8.60 0.70 -6.52
N LEU A 91 -9.02 -0.06 -7.54
CA LEU A 91 -9.22 0.43 -8.90
C LEU A 91 -10.59 1.09 -9.15
N ILE A 92 -11.58 0.87 -8.27
CA ILE A 92 -12.92 1.47 -8.38
C ILE A 92 -12.84 2.99 -8.55
N ASN A 93 -12.09 3.67 -7.68
CA ASN A 93 -11.96 5.14 -7.69
C ASN A 93 -10.61 5.63 -8.23
N HIS A 94 -9.72 4.73 -8.68
CA HIS A 94 -8.48 5.12 -9.35
C HIS A 94 -8.77 5.57 -10.80
N PRO A 95 -8.23 6.70 -11.26
CA PRO A 95 -8.48 7.23 -12.60
C PRO A 95 -7.79 6.40 -13.68
N LEU A 96 -8.21 6.57 -14.94
CA LEU A 96 -7.58 5.94 -16.10
C LEU A 96 -6.44 6.80 -16.66
N ASP A 97 -5.58 7.27 -15.77
CA ASP A 97 -4.52 8.23 -16.07
C ASP A 97 -3.20 7.58 -16.50
N CYS A 98 -3.11 6.24 -16.56
CA CYS A 98 -1.85 5.54 -16.82
C CYS A 98 -1.03 6.09 -18.02
N PRO A 99 -1.64 6.49 -19.17
CA PRO A 99 -0.89 7.04 -20.29
C PRO A 99 -0.25 8.43 -20.04
N VAL A 100 -0.75 9.18 -19.06
CA VAL A 100 -0.31 10.55 -18.72
C VAL A 100 0.26 10.62 -17.30
N CYS A 101 0.50 9.48 -16.68
CA CYS A 101 1.03 9.35 -15.35
C CYS A 101 2.53 9.10 -15.44
N ASP A 102 3.35 9.92 -14.80
CA ASP A 102 4.82 9.79 -14.89
C ASP A 102 5.36 8.51 -14.26
N GLN A 103 4.64 7.96 -13.27
CA GLN A 103 4.93 6.62 -12.74
C GLN A 103 4.41 5.48 -13.63
N GLY A 104 3.78 5.77 -14.77
CA GLY A 104 3.32 4.75 -15.71
C GLY A 104 4.49 3.90 -16.20
N GLY A 105 4.41 2.59 -16.01
CA GLY A 105 5.50 1.64 -16.32
C GLY A 105 6.40 1.27 -15.13
N GLU A 106 6.40 2.06 -14.05
CA GLU A 106 7.08 1.75 -12.78
C GLU A 106 6.13 1.75 -11.56
N CYS A 107 4.83 1.89 -11.82
CA CYS A 107 3.80 1.99 -10.79
C CYS A 107 3.51 0.62 -10.17
N GLN A 108 3.73 0.51 -8.85
CA GLN A 108 3.46 -0.73 -8.11
C GLN A 108 1.98 -1.17 -8.24
N LEU A 109 1.04 -0.23 -8.32
CA LEU A 109 -0.38 -0.56 -8.51
C LEU A 109 -0.64 -1.18 -9.89
N GLN A 110 0.05 -0.70 -10.92
CA GLN A 110 -0.06 -1.26 -12.27
C GLN A 110 0.45 -2.71 -12.29
N ASP A 111 1.65 -2.95 -11.75
CA ASP A 111 2.26 -4.29 -11.73
C ASP A 111 1.41 -5.29 -10.95
N LEU A 112 0.94 -4.88 -9.76
CA LEU A 112 0.10 -5.75 -8.94
C LEU A 112 -1.29 -5.95 -9.53
N ALA A 113 -1.84 -4.97 -10.27
CA ALA A 113 -3.10 -5.17 -10.97
C ALA A 113 -2.99 -6.24 -12.07
N VAL A 114 -1.87 -6.28 -12.80
CA VAL A 114 -1.62 -7.30 -13.82
C VAL A 114 -1.44 -8.69 -13.18
N GLY A 115 -0.71 -8.79 -12.06
CA GLY A 115 -0.40 -10.09 -11.44
C GLY A 115 -1.47 -10.64 -10.49
N TYR A 116 -2.26 -9.77 -9.85
CA TYR A 116 -3.15 -10.10 -8.73
C TYR A 116 -4.56 -9.51 -8.86
N GLY A 117 -4.85 -8.80 -9.95
CA GLY A 117 -6.17 -8.26 -10.26
C GLY A 117 -6.92 -9.07 -11.31
N LYS A 118 -8.20 -8.73 -11.48
CA LYS A 118 -9.03 -9.24 -12.59
C LYS A 118 -8.71 -8.49 -13.88
N SER A 119 -8.96 -9.15 -15.01
CA SER A 119 -8.74 -8.56 -16.35
C SER A 119 -9.73 -7.45 -16.74
N ALA A 120 -10.88 -7.36 -16.05
CA ALA A 120 -11.92 -6.39 -16.38
C ALA A 120 -12.53 -5.78 -15.11
N SER A 121 -12.87 -4.49 -15.20
CA SER A 121 -13.67 -3.79 -14.19
C SER A 121 -15.15 -4.07 -14.41
N ARG A 122 -15.91 -4.16 -13.32
CA ARG A 122 -17.38 -4.17 -13.34
C ARG A 122 -17.98 -2.84 -12.87
N TYR A 123 -17.14 -1.92 -12.40
CA TYR A 123 -17.56 -0.62 -11.90
C TYR A 123 -17.82 0.34 -13.08
N GLN A 124 -19.04 0.86 -13.16
CA GLN A 124 -19.53 1.73 -14.24
C GLN A 124 -19.94 3.12 -13.75
N GLU A 125 -19.86 3.36 -12.45
CA GLU A 125 -20.27 4.63 -11.85
C GLU A 125 -19.21 5.72 -12.00
N THR A 126 -19.58 6.95 -11.68
CA THR A 126 -18.65 8.09 -11.71
C THR A 126 -17.60 7.95 -10.61
N LYS A 127 -16.33 8.03 -11.01
CA LYS A 127 -15.19 8.02 -10.09
C LYS A 127 -15.07 9.37 -9.39
N ARG A 128 -14.63 9.35 -8.13
CA ARG A 128 -14.31 10.59 -7.41
C ARG A 128 -13.14 11.34 -8.06
N VAL A 129 -13.12 12.66 -7.90
CA VAL A 129 -12.02 13.53 -8.31
C VAL A 129 -11.53 14.28 -7.09
N VAL A 130 -10.21 14.37 -6.92
CA VAL A 130 -9.58 15.06 -5.79
C VAL A 130 -8.72 16.19 -6.34
N PRO A 131 -8.92 17.45 -5.92
CA PRO A 131 -8.13 18.56 -6.40
C PRO A 131 -6.68 18.48 -5.91
N ALA A 132 -5.77 19.02 -6.72
CA ALA A 132 -4.38 19.21 -6.35
C ALA A 132 -4.25 20.15 -5.14
N LYS A 133 -3.18 19.94 -4.36
CA LYS A 133 -2.90 20.69 -3.13
C LYS A 133 -1.48 21.20 -3.14
N ASN A 134 -1.26 22.42 -2.67
CA ASN A 134 0.10 22.92 -2.56
C ASN A 134 0.85 22.19 -1.43
N MET A 135 1.85 21.39 -1.78
CA MET A 135 2.76 20.69 -0.85
C MET A 135 4.20 21.23 -0.90
N GLY A 136 4.39 22.42 -1.46
CA GLY A 136 5.71 23.03 -1.63
C GLY A 136 6.29 22.87 -3.04
N PRO A 137 7.57 23.21 -3.23
CA PRO A 137 8.20 23.29 -4.56
C PRO A 137 8.68 21.95 -5.11
N LEU A 138 8.85 20.91 -4.27
CA LEU A 138 9.40 19.63 -4.69
C LEU A 138 8.34 18.59 -5.04
N ILE A 139 7.21 18.58 -4.32
CA ILE A 139 6.17 17.56 -4.45
C ILE A 139 5.05 18.12 -5.34
N SER A 140 4.82 17.49 -6.49
CA SER A 140 3.60 17.66 -7.28
C SER A 140 2.51 16.75 -6.74
N THR A 141 1.29 17.30 -6.74
CA THR A 141 0.07 16.62 -6.26
C THR A 141 -1.05 16.67 -7.30
N ASP A 142 -0.72 16.98 -8.55
CA ASP A 142 -1.68 17.04 -9.67
C ASP A 142 -2.36 15.69 -9.91
N GLY A 143 -1.70 14.61 -9.48
CA GLY A 143 -2.20 13.25 -9.50
C GLY A 143 -2.98 12.81 -8.26
N MET A 144 -3.46 13.69 -7.37
CA MET A 144 -4.08 13.25 -6.10
C MET A 144 -5.26 12.28 -6.23
N GLN A 145 -6.02 12.36 -7.32
CA GLN A 145 -7.06 11.36 -7.62
C GLN A 145 -6.50 9.92 -7.73
N ARG A 146 -5.21 9.76 -8.03
CA ARG A 146 -4.50 8.46 -8.12
C ARG A 146 -4.16 7.88 -6.75
N CYS A 147 -4.27 8.66 -5.67
CA CYS A 147 -3.96 8.22 -4.31
C CYS A 147 -4.89 7.11 -3.83
N ILE A 148 -4.31 6.04 -3.29
CA ILE A 148 -5.03 4.87 -2.74
C ILE A 148 -5.10 4.85 -1.20
N HIS A 149 -4.77 5.97 -0.54
CA HIS A 149 -4.77 6.11 0.92
C HIS A 149 -3.98 5.06 1.70
N CYS A 150 -2.84 4.62 1.16
CA CYS A 150 -1.97 3.66 1.86
C CYS A 150 -1.24 4.25 3.08
N THR A 151 -1.34 5.57 3.28
CA THR A 151 -0.76 6.36 4.38
C THR A 151 0.75 6.13 4.60
N ARG A 152 1.49 5.72 3.55
CA ARG A 152 2.96 5.63 3.62
C ARG A 152 3.60 7.01 3.82
N CYS A 153 3.16 8.02 3.04
CA CYS A 153 3.68 9.39 3.13
C CYS A 153 3.45 10.03 4.50
N VAL A 154 2.26 9.85 5.09
CA VAL A 154 1.91 10.35 6.43
C VAL A 154 2.86 9.77 7.48
N ARG A 155 2.99 8.43 7.51
CA ARG A 155 3.90 7.73 8.43
C ARG A 155 5.36 8.10 8.21
N PHE A 156 5.77 8.29 6.96
CA PHE A 156 7.13 8.73 6.68
C PHE A 156 7.43 10.10 7.25
N GLY A 157 6.54 11.08 7.06
CA GLY A 157 6.69 12.42 7.62
C GLY A 157 6.80 12.38 9.15
N GLU A 158 5.94 11.61 9.80
CA GLU A 158 5.92 11.46 11.26
C GLU A 158 7.13 10.69 11.82
N GLU A 159 7.45 9.51 11.24
CA GLU A 159 8.40 8.56 11.83
C GLU A 159 9.85 8.80 11.39
N ILE A 160 10.07 9.24 10.15
CA ILE A 160 11.41 9.40 9.56
C ILE A 160 11.75 10.87 9.35
N GLY A 161 10.83 11.63 8.74
CA GLY A 161 10.97 13.07 8.60
C GLY A 161 10.95 13.79 9.95
N GLY A 162 10.34 13.20 10.97
CA GLY A 162 10.22 13.77 12.31
C GLY A 162 9.29 15.00 12.39
N ILE A 163 8.60 15.33 11.29
CA ILE A 163 7.69 16.48 11.20
C ILE A 163 6.35 16.02 10.62
N MET A 164 5.30 16.18 11.41
CA MET A 164 3.94 15.79 11.03
C MET A 164 3.30 16.85 10.11
N GLU A 165 3.79 16.96 8.88
CA GLU A 165 3.33 17.95 7.89
C GLU A 165 2.27 17.39 6.94
N ILE A 166 2.28 16.08 6.70
CA ILE A 166 1.34 15.37 5.83
C ILE A 166 0.35 14.59 6.70
N GLY A 167 -0.93 14.77 6.45
CA GLY A 167 -2.01 14.09 7.16
C GLY A 167 -3.09 13.57 6.22
N MET A 168 -4.04 12.84 6.80
CA MET A 168 -5.27 12.41 6.12
C MET A 168 -6.46 13.08 6.80
N VAL A 169 -7.22 13.87 6.05
CA VAL A 169 -8.46 14.52 6.51
C VAL A 169 -9.69 13.78 5.98
N ASN A 170 -10.86 14.15 6.50
CA ASN A 170 -12.16 13.53 6.16
C ASN A 170 -12.22 12.03 6.50
N ARG A 171 -13.26 11.34 5.99
CA ARG A 171 -13.51 9.92 6.24
C ARG A 171 -14.16 9.24 5.04
N GLY A 172 -14.04 7.92 4.97
CA GLY A 172 -14.64 7.12 3.90
C GLY A 172 -14.03 7.45 2.54
N GLU A 173 -14.87 7.51 1.51
CA GLU A 173 -14.43 7.85 0.15
C GLU A 173 -13.95 9.29 -0.02
N PHE A 174 -14.33 10.19 0.89
CA PHE A 174 -13.89 11.59 0.90
C PHE A 174 -12.57 11.79 1.63
N ALA A 175 -11.94 10.72 2.12
CA ALA A 175 -10.61 10.79 2.72
C ALA A 175 -9.62 11.40 1.74
N GLU A 176 -8.78 12.30 2.23
CA GLU A 176 -7.82 13.02 1.41
C GLU A 176 -6.48 13.17 2.12
N ILE A 177 -5.39 12.83 1.41
CA ILE A 177 -4.05 13.19 1.84
C ILE A 177 -3.85 14.68 1.56
N THR A 178 -3.37 15.41 2.56
CA THR A 178 -3.17 16.86 2.53
C THR A 178 -2.01 17.26 3.45
N THR A 179 -1.53 18.50 3.30
CA THR A 179 -0.67 19.12 4.30
C THR A 179 -1.47 19.71 5.46
N PHE A 180 -0.79 19.96 6.57
CA PHE A 180 -1.30 20.77 7.67
C PHE A 180 -1.65 22.17 7.16
N ILE A 181 -2.89 22.61 7.43
CA ILE A 181 -3.62 23.76 6.87
C ILE A 181 -2.71 24.86 6.29
N GLY A 182 -2.67 24.95 4.95
CA GLY A 182 -2.04 26.04 4.21
C GLY A 182 -0.50 26.05 4.22
N LYS A 183 0.15 25.08 4.86
CA LYS A 183 1.60 24.96 4.89
C LYS A 183 2.12 24.05 3.78
N SER A 184 3.31 24.38 3.30
CA SER A 184 4.10 23.48 2.45
C SER A 184 4.78 22.41 3.31
N VAL A 185 5.23 21.33 2.70
CA VAL A 185 6.12 20.37 3.38
C VAL A 185 7.52 20.98 3.39
N GLU A 186 8.09 21.20 4.58
CA GLU A 186 9.37 21.87 4.78
C GLU A 186 10.51 20.91 5.15
N SER A 187 10.20 19.67 5.54
CA SER A 187 11.22 18.66 5.85
C SER A 187 12.26 18.54 4.74
N GLU A 188 13.53 18.50 5.12
CA GLU A 188 14.68 18.29 4.25
C GLU A 188 14.65 16.91 3.57
N LEU A 189 13.92 15.96 4.15
CA LEU A 189 13.71 14.61 3.61
C LEU A 189 12.39 14.47 2.84
N SER A 190 11.64 15.55 2.66
CA SER A 190 10.30 15.55 2.05
C SER A 190 10.27 14.93 0.66
N GLY A 191 11.30 15.10 -0.16
CA GLY A 191 11.39 14.52 -1.51
C GLY A 191 11.28 12.98 -1.52
N ASN A 192 11.71 12.29 -0.46
CA ASN A 192 11.66 10.83 -0.39
C ASN A 192 10.21 10.27 -0.36
N VAL A 193 9.19 11.10 -0.10
CA VAL A 193 7.80 10.66 -0.17
C VAL A 193 7.37 10.32 -1.60
N ILE A 194 8.07 10.86 -2.61
CA ILE A 194 7.85 10.59 -4.03
C ILE A 194 8.21 9.12 -4.32
N ASP A 195 9.42 8.72 -3.97
CA ASP A 195 9.89 7.32 -4.14
C ASP A 195 9.09 6.33 -3.30
N LEU A 196 8.64 6.76 -2.12
CA LEU A 196 7.86 5.93 -1.22
C LEU A 196 6.44 5.66 -1.74
N CYS A 197 5.91 6.57 -2.56
CA CYS A 197 4.54 6.52 -3.05
C CYS A 197 4.38 5.36 -4.05
N PRO A 198 3.50 4.37 -3.77
CA PRO A 198 3.33 3.21 -4.65
C PRO A 198 2.52 3.50 -5.92
N VAL A 199 2.09 4.75 -6.10
CA VAL A 199 1.18 5.22 -7.16
C VAL A 199 1.56 6.65 -7.55
N GLY A 200 1.20 7.08 -8.77
CA GLY A 200 1.60 8.38 -9.30
C GLY A 200 0.83 9.58 -8.74
N ALA A 201 0.58 9.58 -7.43
CA ALA A 201 -0.10 10.67 -6.74
C ALA A 201 0.89 11.75 -6.29
N LEU A 202 1.98 11.35 -5.62
CA LEU A 202 3.05 12.25 -5.18
C LEU A 202 4.21 12.11 -6.15
N LEU A 203 4.45 13.15 -6.96
CA LEU A 203 5.44 13.14 -8.04
C LEU A 203 6.48 14.25 -7.83
N SER A 204 7.59 14.18 -8.54
CA SER A 204 8.65 15.20 -8.51
C SER A 204 8.27 16.40 -9.37
N LYS A 205 7.88 17.52 -8.75
CA LYS A 205 7.52 18.75 -9.49
C LYS A 205 8.64 19.28 -10.41
N PRO A 206 9.93 19.17 -10.09
CA PRO A 206 10.99 19.58 -11.01
C PRO A 206 11.19 18.67 -12.23
N TYR A 207 10.75 17.41 -12.14
CA TYR A 207 10.92 16.42 -13.22
C TYR A 207 9.73 16.39 -14.17
N VAL A 208 8.54 16.68 -13.65
CA VAL A 208 7.24 16.64 -14.33
C VAL A 208 6.94 17.99 -14.98
#